data_AF-A0A920LZ28-F1
#
_entry.id   AF-A0A920LZ28-F1
#
_cell.length_a   1.000
_cell.length_b   1.000
_cell.length_c   1.000
_cell.angle_alpha   90.00
_cell.angle_beta   90.00
_cell.angle_gamma   90.00
#
_symmetry.space_group_name_H-M   'P 1'
#
loop_
_entity.id
_entity.type
_entity.pdbx_description
1 polymer ?
#
loop_
_entity_poly.entity_id
_entity_poly.type
_entity_poly.pdbx_seq_one_letter_code
_entity_poly.pdbx_strand_id
1 'polypeptide(L)'
;MTVSLFFTSTFSLAQIALEEMVVTLKKREQNLLDVPSALQAFSGSMLEGAGVRDTDDLVTMIPDMLMSGEDAGRANIWLRGIGSTKFDIGSEGSNAFFVDEIYMARGQSILTGLVDLERIEVLKGPQGTLYGRNALGGAISVFYKKPTSETEQRIKVGAGDNGQEKFSYLLSGELADGLFGRMILSYQDDDGVHKDNTFGGETGPSNENMRFSFLVRVIDYEWSLTADNSVSKDDAMVSEAIICERDSTTCTNSQKALIQPTIFAHNSGLDIFVTDFATSAPYIGAYMAANGGAGQQLNTMLWLKVKLQVINILQI
;
A
#
# COMPACT_ATOMS: atom_id res chain seq x y z
N MET A 1 47.47 -15.91 -36.79
CA MET A 1 46.29 -15.03 -36.71
C MET A 1 46.01 -14.77 -35.24
N THR A 2 46.47 -13.64 -34.71
CA THR A 2 46.21 -13.20 -33.33
C THR A 2 45.14 -12.13 -33.38
N VAL A 3 43.96 -12.45 -32.86
CA VAL A 3 42.84 -11.52 -32.73
C VAL A 3 42.94 -10.88 -31.35
N SER A 4 43.22 -9.58 -31.31
CA SER A 4 43.19 -8.78 -30.08
C SER A 4 41.89 -7.99 -30.04
N LEU A 5 41.03 -8.29 -29.06
CA LEU A 5 39.82 -7.52 -28.76
C LEU A 5 40.21 -6.37 -27.81
N PHE A 6 40.04 -5.13 -28.24
CA PHE A 6 40.15 -3.96 -27.36
C PHE A 6 38.76 -3.62 -26.82
N PHE A 7 38.60 -3.70 -25.50
CA PHE A 7 37.40 -3.25 -24.79
C PHE A 7 37.65 -1.80 -24.33
N THR A 8 37.04 -0.82 -25.01
CA THR A 8 37.09 0.58 -24.57
C THR A 8 35.94 0.83 -23.60
N SER A 9 36.25 0.96 -22.31
CA SER A 9 35.29 1.47 -21.32
C SER A 9 35.26 2.99 -21.39
N THR A 10 34.17 3.57 -21.86
CA THR A 10 33.89 5.01 -21.65
C THR A 10 33.46 5.21 -20.21
N PHE A 11 34.31 5.83 -19.39
CA PHE A 11 33.86 6.39 -18.12
C PHE A 11 33.00 7.62 -18.42
N SER A 12 31.69 7.49 -18.25
CA SER A 12 30.80 8.65 -18.18
C SER A 12 30.95 9.27 -16.79
N LEU A 13 31.44 10.50 -16.73
CA LEU A 13 31.37 11.31 -15.52
C LEU A 13 29.89 11.66 -15.31
N ALA A 14 29.21 10.89 -14.46
CA ALA A 14 27.89 11.27 -13.98
C ALA A 14 28.03 12.61 -13.27
N GLN A 15 27.55 13.67 -13.91
CA GLN A 15 27.39 14.95 -13.26
C GLN A 15 26.47 14.74 -12.07
N ILE A 16 26.95 15.07 -10.86
CA ILE A 16 26.10 15.19 -9.66
C ILE A 16 25.21 16.40 -9.90
N ALA A 17 24.24 16.26 -10.78
CA ALA A 17 23.08 17.13 -10.83
C ALA A 17 22.24 16.73 -9.63
N LEU A 18 21.99 17.68 -8.73
CA LEU A 18 20.99 17.49 -7.69
C LEU A 18 19.67 17.23 -8.43
N GLU A 19 19.17 16.00 -8.39
CA GLU A 19 17.94 15.63 -9.09
C GLU A 19 16.80 16.44 -8.49
N GLU A 20 16.22 17.32 -9.31
CA GLU A 20 15.17 18.23 -8.85
C GLU A 20 13.89 17.43 -8.66
N MET A 21 13.53 17.20 -7.39
CA MET A 21 12.33 16.45 -7.09
C MET A 21 11.12 17.38 -7.07
N VAL A 22 10.26 17.21 -8.07
CA VAL A 22 8.97 17.90 -8.15
C VAL A 22 7.94 17.15 -7.30
N VAL A 23 7.26 17.89 -6.43
CA VAL A 23 6.24 17.38 -5.53
C VAL A 23 4.88 18.01 -5.81
N THR A 24 3.79 17.28 -5.56
CA THR A 24 2.41 17.74 -5.81
C THR A 24 1.57 17.83 -4.54
N LEU A 25 2.15 17.55 -3.36
CA LEU A 25 1.43 17.55 -2.09
C LEU A 25 0.79 18.89 -1.67
N LYS A 26 1.00 20.00 -2.39
CA LYS A 26 0.21 21.24 -2.22
C LYS A 26 -0.82 21.49 -3.32
N LYS A 27 -1.22 20.44 -4.05
CA LYS A 27 -2.10 20.51 -5.24
C LYS A 27 -1.52 21.39 -6.36
N ARG A 28 -0.20 21.64 -6.32
CA ARG A 28 0.58 22.38 -7.30
C ARG A 28 1.94 21.71 -7.39
N GLU A 29 2.49 21.63 -8.59
CA GLU A 29 3.85 21.17 -8.81
C GLU A 29 4.83 22.22 -8.29
N GLN A 30 5.69 21.83 -7.35
CA GLN A 30 6.72 22.68 -6.75
C GLN A 30 7.99 21.85 -6.54
N ASN A 31 9.15 22.50 -6.54
CA ASN A 31 10.38 21.85 -6.09
C ASN A 31 10.28 21.57 -4.58
N LEU A 32 10.69 20.37 -4.15
CA LEU A 32 10.73 19.98 -2.73
C LEU A 32 11.42 21.02 -1.84
N LEU A 33 12.50 21.65 -2.31
CA LEU A 33 13.28 22.65 -1.56
C LEU A 33 12.51 23.95 -1.31
N ASP A 34 11.52 24.25 -2.15
CA ASP A 34 10.72 25.48 -2.06
C ASP A 34 9.47 25.33 -1.19
N VAL A 35 9.19 24.13 -0.70
CA VAL A 35 7.98 23.86 0.09
C VAL A 35 8.20 24.22 1.56
N PRO A 36 7.52 25.24 2.13
CA PRO A 36 7.69 25.63 3.53
C PRO A 36 6.84 24.74 4.46
N SER A 37 7.05 23.43 4.42
CA SER A 37 6.43 22.47 5.33
C SER A 37 7.32 21.25 5.52
N ALA A 38 7.09 20.48 6.59
CA ALA A 38 7.79 19.22 6.83
C ALA A 38 7.31 18.15 5.83
N LEU A 39 7.89 18.20 4.63
CA LEU A 39 7.64 17.31 3.52
C LEU A 39 8.87 16.43 3.31
N GLN A 40 8.64 15.13 3.15
CA GLN A 40 9.64 14.19 2.67
C GLN A 40 9.11 13.56 1.40
N ALA A 41 9.99 13.28 0.46
CA ALA A 41 9.60 12.51 -0.71
C ALA A 41 10.78 11.66 -1.18
N PHE A 42 10.44 10.55 -1.79
CA PHE A 42 11.36 9.48 -2.15
C PHE A 42 11.06 9.07 -3.58
N SER A 43 12.07 9.12 -4.45
CA SER A 43 11.91 8.66 -5.83
C SER A 43 11.77 7.14 -5.89
N GLY A 44 11.17 6.62 -6.95
CA GLY A 44 11.07 5.18 -7.19
C GLY A 44 12.44 4.50 -7.21
N SER A 45 13.48 5.14 -7.75
CA SER A 45 14.84 4.61 -7.75
C SER A 45 15.44 4.50 -6.35
N MET A 46 15.17 5.48 -5.47
CA MET A 46 15.57 5.41 -4.06
C MET A 46 14.85 4.29 -3.32
N LEU A 47 13.54 4.15 -3.53
CA LEU A 47 12.73 3.10 -2.91
C LEU A 47 13.17 1.71 -3.36
N GLU A 48 13.39 1.54 -4.67
CA GLU A 48 13.93 0.30 -5.24
C GLU A 48 15.34 -0.01 -4.69
N GLY A 49 16.22 0.98 -4.61
CA GLY A 49 17.59 0.81 -4.10
C GLY A 49 17.67 0.53 -2.60
N ALA A 50 16.72 1.02 -1.82
CA ALA A 50 16.57 0.72 -0.39
C ALA A 50 15.88 -0.64 -0.14
N GLY A 51 15.35 -1.27 -1.18
CA GLY A 51 14.64 -2.54 -1.06
C GLY A 51 13.28 -2.43 -0.39
N VAL A 52 12.64 -1.26 -0.47
CA VAL A 52 11.27 -1.00 0.03
C VAL A 52 10.27 -1.73 -0.85
N ARG A 53 9.44 -2.58 -0.25
CA ARG A 53 8.47 -3.43 -0.95
C ARG A 53 7.03 -3.10 -0.59
N ASP A 54 6.85 -2.64 0.63
CA ASP A 54 5.56 -2.36 1.24
C ASP A 54 5.67 -1.13 2.13
N THR A 55 4.57 -0.79 2.78
CA THR A 55 4.51 0.29 3.75
C THR A 55 5.33 0.07 5.02
N ASP A 56 5.56 -1.18 5.45
CA ASP A 56 6.31 -1.46 6.66
C ASP A 56 7.77 -1.03 6.48
N ASP A 57 8.30 -1.27 5.29
CA ASP A 57 9.64 -0.82 4.92
C ASP A 57 9.77 0.72 4.92
N LEU A 58 8.69 1.49 4.66
CA LEU A 58 8.73 2.95 4.64
C LEU A 58 9.06 3.57 6.01
N VAL A 59 8.74 2.88 7.09
CA VAL A 59 9.05 3.31 8.47
C VAL A 59 10.56 3.48 8.65
N THR A 60 11.36 2.68 7.94
CA THR A 60 12.83 2.75 8.02
C THR A 60 13.40 4.01 7.38
N MET A 61 12.66 4.63 6.46
CA MET A 61 13.11 5.81 5.71
C MET A 61 12.56 7.13 6.25
N ILE A 62 11.45 7.09 7.00
CA ILE A 62 10.73 8.29 7.45
C ILE A 62 10.85 8.48 8.96
N PRO A 63 11.67 9.45 9.42
CA PRO A 63 11.70 9.84 10.82
C PRO A 63 10.33 10.29 11.33
N ASP A 64 9.99 9.88 12.55
CA ASP A 64 8.71 10.14 13.23
C ASP A 64 7.50 9.43 12.61
N MET A 65 7.71 8.51 11.66
CA MET A 65 6.71 7.53 11.25
C MET A 65 6.83 6.31 12.14
N LEU A 66 5.71 5.83 12.64
CA LEU A 66 5.60 4.52 13.24
C LEU A 66 4.52 3.79 12.47
N MET A 67 4.76 2.53 12.18
CA MET A 67 3.73 1.64 11.70
C MET A 67 3.64 0.46 12.65
N SER A 68 2.42 0.07 12.93
CA SER A 68 2.09 -1.13 13.70
C SER A 68 0.71 -1.57 13.26
N GLY A 69 0.39 -2.82 13.41
CA GLY A 69 -0.84 -3.40 12.89
C GLY A 69 -0.94 -4.81 13.40
N GLU A 70 -2.11 -5.40 13.26
CA GLU A 70 -2.23 -6.84 13.48
C GLU A 70 -1.48 -7.56 12.35
N ASP A 71 -1.76 -7.21 11.08
CA ASP A 71 -1.16 -7.85 9.90
C ASP A 71 -1.02 -6.88 8.70
N ALA A 72 -0.49 -7.37 7.56
CA ALA A 72 -0.13 -6.55 6.38
C ALA A 72 -1.34 -5.82 5.77
N GLY A 73 -2.54 -6.37 5.89
CA GLY A 73 -3.80 -5.75 5.47
C GLY A 73 -4.38 -4.73 6.45
N ARG A 74 -3.88 -4.69 7.70
CA ARG A 74 -4.37 -3.87 8.82
C ARG A 74 -3.24 -3.06 9.46
N ALA A 75 -2.43 -2.43 8.61
CA ALA A 75 -1.47 -1.44 9.08
C ALA A 75 -2.20 -0.24 9.69
N ASN A 76 -1.70 0.22 10.83
CA ASN A 76 -1.99 1.52 11.42
C ASN A 76 -0.73 2.36 11.28
N ILE A 77 -0.88 3.54 10.70
CA ILE A 77 0.21 4.49 10.49
C ILE A 77 0.06 5.62 11.50
N TRP A 78 1.17 5.94 12.17
CA TRP A 78 1.32 7.11 13.03
C TRP A 78 2.36 8.03 12.43
N LEU A 79 2.02 9.32 12.37
CA LEU A 79 2.94 10.39 12.00
C LEU A 79 3.02 11.36 13.17
N ARG A 80 4.23 11.55 13.71
CA ARG A 80 4.46 12.38 14.92
C ARG A 80 3.56 11.99 16.10
N GLY A 81 3.35 10.68 16.29
CA GLY A 81 2.51 10.13 17.35
C GLY A 81 1.00 10.23 17.10
N ILE A 82 0.55 10.78 15.97
CA ILE A 82 -0.86 10.85 15.60
C ILE A 82 -1.20 9.74 14.61
N GLY A 83 -2.09 8.85 15.01
CA GLY A 83 -2.57 7.72 14.22
C GLY A 83 -3.86 7.18 14.81
N SER A 84 -4.50 6.26 14.09
CA SER A 84 -5.73 5.58 14.53
C SER A 84 -5.47 4.09 14.55
N THR A 85 -5.94 3.41 15.61
CA THR A 85 -5.98 1.95 15.71
C THR A 85 -7.31 1.36 15.26
N LYS A 86 -8.30 2.20 14.95
CA LYS A 86 -9.64 1.74 14.61
C LYS A 86 -9.70 1.29 13.16
N PHE A 87 -9.94 0.01 12.97
CA PHE A 87 -10.14 -0.62 11.66
C PHE A 87 -11.55 -1.24 11.58
N ASP A 88 -12.57 -0.40 11.55
CA ASP A 88 -13.97 -0.82 11.32
C ASP A 88 -14.50 -0.19 10.03
N ILE A 89 -15.51 -0.81 9.40
CA ILE A 89 -16.08 -0.38 8.10
C ILE A 89 -16.60 1.07 8.08
N GLY A 90 -16.91 1.66 9.24
CA GLY A 90 -17.36 3.06 9.38
C GLY A 90 -16.28 4.04 9.83
N SER A 91 -15.09 3.55 10.20
CA SER A 91 -13.98 4.34 10.74
C SER A 91 -12.94 4.59 9.66
N GLU A 92 -12.50 5.85 9.59
CA GLU A 92 -11.39 6.30 8.76
C GLU A 92 -10.17 6.61 9.65
N GLY A 93 -8.97 6.50 9.08
CA GLY A 93 -7.71 6.74 9.78
C GLY A 93 -7.50 8.21 10.19
N SER A 94 -6.48 8.50 11.01
CA SER A 94 -6.09 9.89 11.35
C SER A 94 -5.07 10.50 10.38
N ASN A 95 -4.61 9.70 9.41
CA ASN A 95 -3.68 10.08 8.35
C ASN A 95 -4.37 9.85 6.99
N ALA A 96 -4.22 10.81 6.08
CA ALA A 96 -4.88 10.77 4.78
C ALA A 96 -3.99 10.09 3.76
N PHE A 97 -4.55 9.19 2.97
CA PHE A 97 -3.83 8.43 1.96
C PHE A 97 -4.30 8.80 0.57
N PHE A 98 -3.35 8.92 -0.35
CA PHE A 98 -3.63 9.20 -1.75
C PHE A 98 -2.86 8.27 -2.66
N VAL A 99 -3.54 7.74 -3.67
CA VAL A 99 -2.90 7.08 -4.80
C VAL A 99 -3.21 7.90 -6.04
N ASP A 100 -2.17 8.44 -6.66
CA ASP A 100 -2.24 9.44 -7.72
C ASP A 100 -3.30 10.52 -7.40
N GLU A 101 -3.17 11.18 -6.25
CA GLU A 101 -4.07 12.26 -5.82
C GLU A 101 -5.52 11.84 -5.49
N ILE A 102 -5.92 10.57 -5.63
CA ILE A 102 -7.23 10.07 -5.22
C ILE A 102 -7.18 9.65 -3.77
N TYR A 103 -8.11 10.18 -2.96
CA TYR A 103 -8.22 9.82 -1.55
C TYR A 103 -8.62 8.37 -1.37
N MET A 104 -7.84 7.65 -0.56
CA MET A 104 -8.09 6.27 -0.19
C MET A 104 -8.52 6.21 1.27
N ALA A 105 -9.81 5.96 1.51
CA ALA A 105 -10.37 5.88 2.87
C ALA A 105 -9.71 4.78 3.72
N ARG A 106 -9.23 3.71 3.08
CA ARG A 106 -8.43 2.63 3.68
C ARG A 106 -7.14 2.42 2.90
N GLY A 107 -6.35 3.48 2.76
CA GLY A 107 -5.08 3.42 2.04
C GLY A 107 -4.04 2.47 2.62
N GLN A 108 -4.20 2.04 3.87
CA GLN A 108 -3.24 1.21 4.59
C GLN A 108 -3.13 -0.19 3.99
N SER A 109 -4.21 -0.72 3.41
CA SER A 109 -4.23 -2.01 2.69
C SER A 109 -3.77 -1.91 1.22
N ILE A 110 -3.58 -0.71 0.69
CA ILE A 110 -3.21 -0.45 -0.73
C ILE A 110 -1.69 -0.40 -0.90
N LEU A 111 -0.98 -0.30 0.22
CA LEU A 111 0.47 -0.14 0.23
C LEU A 111 1.21 -1.50 0.30
N THR A 112 0.48 -2.60 0.08
CA THR A 112 1.03 -3.94 -0.07
C THR A 112 1.39 -4.18 -1.54
N GLY A 113 2.68 -4.46 -1.80
CA GLY A 113 3.18 -4.73 -3.15
C GLY A 113 3.41 -3.47 -3.99
N LEU A 114 4.19 -2.53 -3.46
CA LEU A 114 4.59 -1.29 -4.13
C LEU A 114 5.54 -1.61 -5.30
N VAL A 115 5.03 -1.50 -6.53
CA VAL A 115 5.82 -1.75 -7.74
C VAL A 115 5.74 -0.60 -8.71
N ASP A 116 6.88 -0.30 -9.34
CA ASP A 116 6.97 0.71 -10.38
C ASP A 116 6.44 2.11 -10.00
N LEU A 117 6.86 2.55 -8.82
CA LEU A 117 6.55 3.87 -8.33
C LEU A 117 7.40 4.94 -9.04
N GLU A 118 6.79 6.10 -9.27
CA GLU A 118 7.51 7.31 -9.63
C GLU A 118 8.12 7.92 -8.38
N ARG A 119 7.30 8.06 -7.33
CA ARG A 119 7.70 8.58 -6.03
C ARG A 119 6.64 8.36 -4.96
N ILE A 120 7.06 8.46 -3.71
CA ILE A 120 6.19 8.59 -2.55
C ILE A 120 6.46 9.94 -1.92
N GLU A 121 5.41 10.66 -1.56
CA GLU A 121 5.52 11.92 -0.85
C GLU A 121 4.77 11.83 0.49
N VAL A 122 5.38 12.33 1.57
CA VAL A 122 4.87 12.26 2.94
C VAL A 122 4.90 13.64 3.58
N LEU A 123 3.72 14.20 3.83
CA LEU A 123 3.52 15.47 4.50
C LEU A 123 3.23 15.23 5.97
N LYS A 124 4.09 15.76 6.85
CA LYS A 124 3.97 15.58 8.29
C LYS A 124 3.22 16.74 8.96
N GLY A 125 2.28 16.40 9.82
CA GLY A 125 1.46 17.33 10.61
C GLY A 125 0.09 17.62 9.99
N PRO A 126 -0.78 18.37 10.68
CA PRO A 126 -2.16 18.57 10.27
C PRO A 126 -2.31 19.25 8.91
N GLN A 127 -3.10 18.67 8.00
CA GLN A 127 -3.36 19.18 6.65
C GLN A 127 -4.85 19.27 6.28
N GLY A 128 -5.70 19.69 7.24
CA GLY A 128 -7.15 19.76 7.05
C GLY A 128 -7.62 20.68 5.92
N THR A 129 -6.82 21.67 5.51
CA THR A 129 -7.19 22.65 4.47
C THR A 129 -7.07 22.11 3.04
N LEU A 130 -6.05 21.30 2.76
CA LEU A 130 -5.78 20.77 1.40
C LEU A 130 -6.26 19.33 1.21
N TYR A 131 -6.30 18.55 2.29
CA TYR A 131 -6.61 17.12 2.25
C TYR A 131 -7.92 16.77 2.96
N GLY A 132 -8.55 17.75 3.61
CA GLY A 132 -9.88 17.58 4.22
C GLY A 132 -9.84 16.72 5.47
N ARG A 133 -10.90 15.91 5.65
CA ARG A 133 -11.03 15.02 6.81
C ARG A 133 -9.88 13.99 6.84
N ASN A 134 -9.51 13.56 8.05
CA ASN A 134 -8.52 12.50 8.29
C ASN A 134 -7.06 12.83 7.98
N ALA A 135 -6.71 14.10 7.82
CA ALA A 135 -5.32 14.54 7.69
C ALA A 135 -4.78 15.18 8.99
N LEU A 136 -5.09 14.61 10.16
CA LEU A 136 -4.67 15.16 11.46
C LEU A 136 -3.18 14.94 11.72
N GLY A 137 -2.66 13.74 11.45
CA GLY A 137 -1.24 13.45 11.58
C GLY A 137 -0.42 13.79 10.33
N GLY A 138 -1.05 13.80 9.16
CA GLY A 138 -0.40 14.07 7.89
C GLY A 138 -1.15 13.54 6.68
N ALA A 139 -0.45 13.57 5.54
CA ALA A 139 -0.91 12.97 4.29
C ALA A 139 0.23 12.20 3.63
N ILE A 140 -0.06 10.99 3.15
CA ILE A 140 0.86 10.15 2.39
C ILE A 140 0.29 10.01 0.98
N SER A 141 1.09 10.31 -0.03
CA SER A 141 0.70 10.24 -1.43
C SER A 141 1.66 9.37 -2.21
N VAL A 142 1.13 8.36 -2.88
CA VAL A 142 1.88 7.44 -3.75
C VAL A 142 1.57 7.78 -5.19
N PHE A 143 2.63 7.92 -5.99
CA PHE A 143 2.53 8.21 -7.42
C PHE A 143 3.17 7.08 -8.21
N TYR A 144 2.39 6.46 -9.08
CA TYR A 144 2.89 5.47 -10.03
C TYR A 144 3.48 6.16 -11.25
N LYS A 145 4.47 5.53 -11.90
CA LYS A 145 5.02 6.07 -13.15
C LYS A 145 3.94 6.17 -14.21
N LYS A 146 3.91 7.29 -14.92
CA LYS A 146 3.00 7.50 -16.05
C LYS A 146 3.50 6.79 -17.31
N PRO A 147 2.61 6.43 -18.26
CA PRO A 147 3.01 6.01 -19.58
C PRO A 147 3.89 7.06 -20.28
N THR A 148 4.95 6.62 -20.97
CA THR A 148 5.82 7.49 -21.77
C THR A 148 5.87 7.02 -23.22
N SER A 149 6.45 7.83 -24.11
CA SER A 149 6.68 7.46 -25.52
C SER A 149 7.75 6.38 -25.67
N GLU A 150 8.66 6.25 -24.71
CA GLU A 150 9.72 5.25 -24.77
C GLU A 150 9.16 3.87 -24.43
N THR A 151 9.54 2.88 -25.24
CA THR A 151 9.17 1.49 -24.95
C THR A 151 10.03 0.98 -23.79
N GLU A 152 9.40 0.76 -22.64
CA GLU A 152 10.03 0.19 -21.45
C GLU A 152 9.43 -1.20 -21.20
N GLN A 153 10.29 -2.21 -21.02
CA GLN A 153 9.87 -3.53 -20.58
C GLN A 153 10.76 -3.97 -19.43
N ARG A 154 10.16 -4.48 -18.36
CA ARG A 154 10.90 -4.94 -17.18
C ARG A 154 10.26 -6.22 -16.65
N ILE A 155 11.10 -7.20 -16.35
CA ILE A 155 10.70 -8.43 -15.67
C ILE A 155 11.58 -8.56 -14.44
N LYS A 156 10.96 -8.73 -13.28
CA LYS A 156 11.66 -9.08 -12.04
C LYS A 156 11.09 -10.39 -11.52
N VAL A 157 12.00 -11.29 -11.17
CA VAL A 157 11.69 -12.53 -10.46
C VAL A 157 12.52 -12.54 -9.18
N GLY A 158 11.94 -13.03 -8.09
CA GLY A 158 12.61 -13.10 -6.81
C GLY A 158 12.20 -14.37 -6.08
N ALA A 159 13.14 -14.92 -5.34
CA ALA A 159 12.90 -15.94 -4.33
C ALA A 159 13.67 -15.54 -3.07
N GLY A 160 13.15 -15.87 -1.89
CA GLY A 160 13.73 -15.49 -0.61
C GLY A 160 13.58 -16.57 0.45
N ASP A 161 13.98 -16.22 1.67
CA ASP A 161 13.71 -17.04 2.85
C ASP A 161 12.19 -17.12 3.10
N ASN A 162 11.75 -18.07 3.92
CA ASN A 162 10.33 -18.26 4.28
C ASN A 162 9.40 -18.47 3.07
N GLY A 163 9.87 -19.25 2.09
CA GLY A 163 9.07 -19.59 0.90
C GLY A 163 8.75 -18.39 0.00
N GLN A 164 9.39 -17.23 0.22
CA GLN A 164 9.05 -16.01 -0.48
C GLN A 164 9.28 -16.14 -1.99
N GLU A 165 8.26 -15.81 -2.78
CA GLU A 165 8.30 -15.79 -4.23
C GLU A 165 7.76 -14.45 -4.76
N LYS A 166 8.42 -13.92 -5.79
CA LYS A 166 8.05 -12.62 -6.38
C LYS A 166 8.13 -12.67 -7.88
N PHE A 167 7.13 -12.09 -8.53
CA PHE A 167 7.11 -11.84 -9.95
C PHE A 167 6.54 -10.45 -10.21
N SER A 168 7.24 -9.63 -10.98
CA SER A 168 6.64 -8.42 -11.56
C SER A 168 7.00 -8.27 -13.02
N TYR A 169 6.01 -7.89 -13.80
CA TYR A 169 6.10 -7.63 -15.21
C TYR A 169 5.57 -6.23 -15.50
N LEU A 170 6.36 -5.49 -16.26
CA LEU A 170 6.04 -4.14 -16.68
C LEU A 170 6.23 -4.00 -18.18
N LEU A 171 5.28 -3.31 -18.80
CA LEU A 171 5.37 -2.87 -20.18
C LEU A 171 4.82 -1.46 -20.30
N SER A 172 5.56 -0.55 -20.95
CA SER A 172 5.13 0.80 -21.26
C SER A 172 5.60 1.20 -22.65
N GLY A 173 4.87 2.13 -23.29
CA GLY A 173 5.28 2.73 -24.55
C GLY A 173 4.12 3.42 -25.28
N GLU A 174 4.42 3.94 -26.45
CA GLU A 174 3.42 4.47 -27.38
C GLU A 174 2.69 3.32 -28.09
N LEU A 175 1.36 3.34 -28.05
CA LEU A 175 0.49 2.35 -28.69
C LEU A 175 0.02 2.82 -30.07
N ALA A 176 -0.16 4.14 -30.23
CA ALA A 176 -0.48 4.85 -31.46
C ALA A 176 -0.11 6.33 -31.28
N ASP A 177 -0.10 7.11 -32.36
CA ASP A 177 0.23 8.53 -32.31
C ASP A 177 -0.56 9.28 -31.23
N GLY A 178 0.14 9.71 -30.17
CA GLY A 178 -0.46 10.43 -29.05
C GLY A 178 -1.26 9.57 -28.05
N LEU A 179 -1.22 8.23 -28.16
CA LEU A 179 -1.77 7.28 -27.19
C LEU A 179 -0.64 6.45 -26.58
N PHE A 180 -0.44 6.59 -25.28
CA PHE A 180 0.56 5.88 -24.50
C PHE A 180 -0.09 4.90 -23.54
N GLY A 181 0.55 3.75 -23.35
CA GLY A 181 0.10 2.69 -22.46
C GLY A 181 1.16 2.33 -21.42
N ARG A 182 0.70 1.89 -20.25
CA ARG A 182 1.51 1.22 -19.24
C ARG A 182 0.71 0.11 -18.59
N MET A 183 1.31 -1.06 -18.46
CA MET A 183 0.75 -2.24 -17.81
C MET A 183 1.74 -2.72 -16.76
N ILE A 184 1.24 -2.99 -15.57
CA ILE A 184 2.00 -3.51 -14.44
C ILE A 184 1.23 -4.72 -13.92
N LEU A 185 1.91 -5.86 -13.83
CA LEU A 185 1.43 -7.07 -13.21
C LEU A 185 2.43 -7.44 -12.12
N SER A 186 1.95 -7.72 -10.92
CA SER A 186 2.80 -8.12 -9.81
C SER A 186 2.12 -9.22 -9.00
N TYR A 187 2.94 -10.17 -8.57
CA TYR A 187 2.60 -11.26 -7.68
C TYR A 187 3.70 -11.36 -6.64
N GLN A 188 3.29 -11.51 -5.38
CA GLN A 188 4.18 -11.76 -4.26
C GLN A 188 3.49 -12.75 -3.33
N ASP A 189 4.25 -13.75 -2.90
CA ASP A 189 3.85 -14.73 -1.90
C ASP A 189 4.94 -14.83 -0.84
N ASP A 190 4.55 -15.10 0.39
CA ASP A 190 5.46 -15.29 1.53
C ASP A 190 4.76 -16.25 2.50
N ASP A 191 5.46 -17.28 2.98
CA ASP A 191 4.92 -18.21 3.99
C ASP A 191 4.88 -17.52 5.38
N GLY A 192 5.59 -16.41 5.54
CA GLY A 192 5.76 -15.72 6.81
C GLY A 192 6.68 -16.47 7.77
N VAL A 193 6.88 -15.85 8.93
CA VAL A 193 7.81 -16.35 9.96
C VAL A 193 7.11 -17.19 11.03
N HIS A 194 5.79 -17.12 11.10
CA HIS A 194 4.98 -17.88 12.06
C HIS A 194 3.99 -18.78 11.30
N LYS A 195 3.59 -19.86 11.96
CA LYS A 195 2.47 -20.67 11.52
C LYS A 195 1.36 -20.54 12.55
N ASP A 196 0.13 -20.38 12.09
CA ASP A 196 -1.00 -20.42 13.01
C ASP A 196 -1.20 -21.86 13.48
N ASN A 197 -0.96 -22.10 14.77
CA ASN A 197 -1.14 -23.39 15.41
C ASN A 197 -2.61 -23.70 15.76
N THR A 198 -3.52 -22.73 15.58
CA THR A 198 -4.94 -22.83 15.95
C THR A 198 -5.78 -23.36 14.80
N PHE A 199 -5.68 -22.74 13.62
CA PHE A 199 -6.48 -23.12 12.43
C PHE A 199 -5.65 -23.76 11.32
N GLY A 200 -4.32 -23.71 11.43
CA GLY A 200 -3.42 -24.06 10.35
C GLY A 200 -3.40 -22.93 9.32
N GLY A 201 -2.20 -22.49 8.96
CA GLY A 201 -2.03 -21.37 8.04
C GLY A 201 -0.63 -20.77 8.18
N GLU A 202 -0.21 -20.10 7.12
CA GLU A 202 1.03 -19.35 7.05
C GLU A 202 0.71 -17.88 7.27
N THR A 203 1.51 -17.17 8.07
CA THR A 203 1.20 -15.77 8.44
C THR A 203 1.74 -14.76 7.43
N GLY A 204 2.25 -15.22 6.29
CA GLY A 204 2.77 -14.33 5.27
C GLY A 204 1.67 -13.90 4.28
N PRO A 205 1.74 -12.67 3.75
CA PRO A 205 0.74 -12.16 2.85
C PRO A 205 0.97 -12.63 1.41
N SER A 206 -0.13 -12.89 0.72
CA SER A 206 -0.17 -13.12 -0.73
C SER A 206 -0.79 -11.91 -1.42
N ASN A 207 -0.02 -11.25 -2.30
CA ASN A 207 -0.41 -10.02 -2.98
C ASN A 207 -0.43 -10.21 -4.50
N GLU A 208 -1.55 -9.85 -5.10
CA GLU A 208 -1.77 -9.85 -6.55
C GLU A 208 -2.18 -8.43 -6.98
N ASN A 209 -1.36 -7.78 -7.80
CA ASN A 209 -1.60 -6.42 -8.27
C ASN A 209 -1.60 -6.36 -9.80
N MET A 210 -2.64 -5.77 -10.37
CA MET A 210 -2.79 -5.52 -11.80
C MET A 210 -3.17 -4.07 -12.03
N ARG A 211 -2.39 -3.38 -12.85
CA ARG A 211 -2.62 -1.97 -13.14
C ARG A 211 -2.42 -1.66 -14.62
N PHE A 212 -3.38 -0.96 -15.18
CA PHE A 212 -3.39 -0.51 -16.57
C PHE A 212 -3.61 1.00 -16.61
N SER A 213 -2.67 1.71 -17.23
CA SER A 213 -2.74 3.16 -17.40
C SER A 213 -2.64 3.51 -18.87
N PHE A 214 -3.54 4.39 -19.31
CA PHE A 214 -3.54 4.97 -20.64
C PHE A 214 -3.43 6.49 -20.53
N LEU A 215 -2.61 7.08 -21.37
CA LEU A 215 -2.44 8.51 -21.49
C LEU A 215 -2.66 8.91 -22.95
N VAL A 216 -3.62 9.78 -23.19
CA VAL A 216 -3.89 10.33 -24.52
C VAL A 216 -3.50 11.80 -24.50
N ARG A 217 -2.59 12.17 -25.40
CA ARG A 217 -2.16 13.55 -25.61
C ARG A 217 -2.55 13.96 -27.03
N VAL A 218 -3.50 14.87 -27.13
CA VAL A 218 -3.95 15.47 -28.39
C VAL A 218 -3.73 16.95 -28.28
N ILE A 219 -2.70 17.50 -28.94
CA ILE A 219 -2.34 18.93 -29.00
C ILE A 219 -2.62 19.70 -27.68
N ASP A 220 -3.85 20.19 -27.48
CA ASP A 220 -4.26 20.99 -26.32
C ASP A 220 -4.93 20.21 -25.16
N TYR A 221 -5.05 18.89 -25.26
CA TYR A 221 -5.74 18.04 -24.30
C TYR A 221 -4.89 16.86 -23.87
N GLU A 222 -4.87 16.63 -22.55
CA GLU A 222 -4.34 15.42 -21.94
C GLU A 222 -5.46 14.69 -21.19
N TRP A 223 -5.62 13.41 -21.51
CA TRP A 223 -6.52 12.51 -20.82
C TRP A 223 -5.71 11.37 -20.23
N SER A 224 -5.92 11.07 -18.95
CA SER A 224 -5.40 9.84 -18.35
C SER A 224 -6.53 8.99 -17.82
N LEU A 225 -6.46 7.70 -18.14
CA LEU A 225 -7.31 6.65 -17.64
C LEU A 225 -6.44 5.66 -16.88
N THR A 226 -6.83 5.27 -15.68
CA THR A 226 -6.15 4.19 -14.97
C THR A 226 -7.15 3.27 -14.29
N ALA A 227 -6.97 1.98 -14.52
CA ALA A 227 -7.68 0.90 -13.85
C ALA A 227 -6.67 0.08 -13.06
N ASP A 228 -7.01 -0.19 -11.82
CA ASP A 228 -6.12 -0.81 -10.86
C ASP A 228 -6.94 -1.81 -10.03
N ASN A 229 -6.40 -3.02 -9.91
CA ASN A 229 -6.93 -4.09 -9.11
C ASN A 229 -5.80 -4.63 -8.24
N SER A 230 -5.94 -4.46 -6.94
CA SER A 230 -5.06 -5.01 -5.93
C SER A 230 -5.86 -5.98 -5.09
N VAL A 231 -5.28 -7.14 -4.80
CA VAL A 231 -5.78 -8.14 -3.87
C VAL A 231 -4.65 -8.51 -2.93
N SER A 232 -4.91 -8.37 -1.63
CA SER A 232 -4.02 -8.82 -0.58
C SER A 232 -4.79 -9.84 0.27
N LYS A 233 -4.22 -11.04 0.41
CA LYS A 233 -4.73 -12.12 1.26
C LYS A 233 -3.73 -12.34 2.38
N ASP A 234 -4.27 -12.54 3.57
CA ASP A 234 -3.49 -12.76 4.78
C ASP A 234 -4.28 -13.72 5.68
N ASP A 235 -3.63 -14.82 6.07
CA ASP A 235 -4.19 -15.84 6.96
C ASP A 235 -3.75 -15.63 8.41
N ALA A 236 -3.03 -14.55 8.71
CA ALA A 236 -2.62 -14.21 10.06
C ALA A 236 -3.84 -13.96 10.97
N MET A 237 -3.78 -14.54 12.16
CA MET A 237 -4.88 -14.53 13.11
C MET A 237 -4.93 -13.17 13.84
N VAL A 238 -5.88 -12.32 13.46
CA VAL A 238 -6.23 -11.12 14.23
C VAL A 238 -6.87 -11.55 15.56
N SER A 239 -6.04 -11.82 16.57
CA SER A 239 -6.52 -12.02 17.94
C SER A 239 -6.73 -10.67 18.60
N GLU A 240 -7.94 -10.11 18.44
CA GLU A 240 -8.39 -9.08 19.36
C GLU A 240 -8.76 -9.78 20.68
N ALA A 241 -7.82 -9.85 21.62
CA ALA A 241 -8.05 -10.44 22.93
C ALA A 241 -8.98 -9.51 23.74
N ILE A 242 -10.29 -9.75 23.66
CA ILE A 242 -11.26 -9.09 24.53
C ILE A 242 -11.18 -9.77 25.89
N ILE A 243 -10.42 -9.19 26.82
CA ILE A 243 -10.36 -9.66 28.22
C ILE A 243 -11.67 -9.28 28.91
N CYS A 244 -12.62 -10.21 28.94
CA CYS A 244 -13.83 -10.08 29.74
C CYS A 244 -13.58 -10.59 31.16
N GLU A 245 -13.61 -9.70 32.15
CA GLU A 245 -13.65 -10.13 33.54
C GLU A 245 -15.01 -10.79 33.82
N ARG A 246 -14.98 -12.01 34.37
CA ARG A 246 -16.13 -12.95 34.43
C ARG A 246 -17.39 -12.39 35.08
N ASP A 247 -17.22 -11.44 35.99
CA ASP A 247 -18.28 -10.81 36.79
C ASP A 247 -18.51 -9.32 36.46
N SER A 248 -17.90 -8.81 35.38
CA SER A 248 -18.07 -7.42 34.94
C SER A 248 -19.20 -7.24 33.93
N THR A 249 -19.76 -6.02 33.88
CA THR A 249 -20.67 -5.54 32.83
C THR A 249 -19.92 -5.02 31.60
N THR A 250 -18.59 -5.11 31.58
CA THR A 250 -17.72 -4.58 30.54
C THR A 250 -17.97 -5.24 29.18
N CYS A 251 -18.36 -6.52 29.17
CA CYS A 251 -18.73 -7.23 27.95
C CYS A 251 -20.25 -7.43 27.83
N THR A 252 -20.78 -7.17 26.64
CA THR A 252 -22.19 -7.40 26.29
C THR A 252 -22.51 -8.90 26.23
N ASN A 253 -23.78 -9.28 26.39
CA ASN A 253 -24.22 -10.68 26.30
C ASN A 253 -23.88 -11.33 24.95
N SER A 254 -23.86 -10.56 23.86
CA SER A 254 -23.46 -11.03 22.53
C SER A 254 -21.97 -11.36 22.45
N GLN A 255 -21.11 -10.60 23.15
CA GLN A 255 -19.67 -10.87 23.23
C GLN A 255 -19.39 -12.09 24.11
N LYS A 256 -20.15 -12.29 25.20
CA LYS A 256 -20.04 -13.48 26.07
C LYS A 256 -20.34 -14.80 25.34
N ALA A 257 -21.16 -14.77 24.30
CA ALA A 257 -21.48 -15.95 23.50
C ALA A 257 -20.36 -16.39 22.54
N LEU A 258 -19.37 -15.53 22.28
CA LEU A 258 -18.20 -15.82 21.44
C LEU A 258 -17.01 -16.37 22.26
N ILE A 259 -17.16 -16.43 23.58
CA ILE A 259 -16.14 -16.89 24.52
C ILE A 259 -16.20 -18.41 24.61
N GLN A 260 -15.18 -19.11 24.09
CA GLN A 260 -15.00 -20.54 24.33
C GLN A 260 -13.89 -20.77 25.38
N PRO A 261 -14.17 -21.47 26.49
CA PRO A 261 -13.16 -21.75 27.49
C PRO A 261 -12.14 -22.77 26.95
N THR A 262 -10.85 -22.43 26.95
CA THR A 262 -9.81 -23.45 26.80
C THR A 262 -9.68 -24.23 28.11
N ILE A 263 -9.54 -25.55 28.03
CA ILE A 263 -9.48 -26.45 29.22
C ILE A 263 -8.36 -26.04 30.21
N PHE A 264 -7.30 -25.40 29.73
CA PHE A 264 -6.20 -24.89 30.56
C PHE A 264 -6.54 -23.62 31.34
N ALA A 265 -7.35 -22.72 30.78
CA ALA A 265 -7.77 -21.47 31.42
C ALA A 265 -8.66 -21.69 32.65
N HIS A 266 -9.46 -22.77 32.64
CA HIS A 266 -10.38 -23.11 33.72
C HIS A 266 -9.68 -23.28 35.09
N ASN A 267 -8.43 -23.75 35.09
CA ASN A 267 -7.69 -24.05 36.32
C ASN A 267 -6.84 -22.87 36.83
N SER A 268 -6.59 -21.85 36.01
CA SER A 268 -5.76 -20.68 36.36
C SER A 268 -6.58 -19.47 36.83
N GLY A 269 -7.91 -19.52 36.74
CA GLY A 269 -8.78 -18.37 37.08
C GLY A 269 -8.63 -17.17 36.13
N LEU A 270 -7.87 -17.35 35.04
CA LEU A 270 -7.65 -16.40 33.95
C LEU A 270 -8.06 -17.09 32.67
N ASP A 271 -9.15 -16.61 32.05
CA ASP A 271 -9.57 -17.02 30.72
C ASP A 271 -8.77 -16.20 29.69
N ILE A 272 -7.86 -16.86 28.97
CA ILE A 272 -7.24 -16.29 27.78
C ILE A 272 -8.17 -16.60 26.60
N PHE A 273 -8.77 -15.54 26.07
CA PHE A 273 -9.80 -15.63 25.04
C PHE A 273 -9.15 -15.62 23.66
N VAL A 274 -9.31 -16.71 22.91
CA VAL A 274 -9.05 -16.72 21.48
C VAL A 274 -10.41 -16.60 20.80
N THR A 275 -10.74 -15.41 20.32
CA THR A 275 -11.96 -15.18 19.55
C THR A 275 -11.73 -15.66 18.14
N ASP A 276 -12.37 -16.78 17.77
CA ASP A 276 -12.41 -17.24 16.39
C ASP A 276 -13.54 -16.52 15.64
N PHE A 277 -13.18 -15.49 14.88
CA PHE A 277 -14.15 -14.77 14.05
C PHE A 277 -14.65 -15.58 12.84
N ALA A 278 -13.96 -16.66 12.46
CA ALA A 278 -14.36 -17.53 11.35
C ALA A 278 -15.47 -18.52 11.74
N THR A 279 -15.56 -18.92 13.02
CA THR A 279 -16.58 -19.88 13.49
C THR A 279 -17.74 -19.28 14.29
N SER A 280 -17.67 -18.00 14.63
CA SER A 280 -18.70 -17.39 15.48
C SER A 280 -20.02 -17.09 14.74
N ALA A 281 -21.08 -17.83 15.09
CA ALA A 281 -22.39 -17.79 14.43
C ALA A 281 -23.01 -16.38 14.18
N PRO A 282 -22.92 -15.40 15.11
CA PRO A 282 -23.47 -14.07 14.84
C PRO A 282 -22.63 -13.24 13.84
N TYR A 283 -21.33 -13.54 13.66
CA TYR A 283 -20.49 -12.92 12.63
C TYR A 283 -20.58 -13.65 11.30
N ILE A 284 -20.63 -14.99 11.27
CA ILE A 284 -20.83 -15.76 10.04
C ILE A 284 -22.13 -15.36 9.34
N GLY A 285 -23.23 -15.16 10.07
CA GLY A 285 -24.50 -14.77 9.46
C GLY A 285 -24.46 -13.42 8.74
N ALA A 286 -23.73 -12.45 9.30
CA ALA A 286 -23.54 -11.13 8.69
C ALA A 286 -22.45 -11.15 7.60
N TYR A 287 -21.38 -11.94 7.80
CA TYR A 287 -20.23 -12.05 6.91
C TYR A 287 -20.54 -12.89 5.66
N MET A 288 -21.27 -14.02 5.78
CA MET A 288 -21.70 -14.83 4.64
C MET A 288 -22.79 -14.14 3.81
N ALA A 289 -23.64 -13.33 4.44
CA ALA A 289 -24.61 -12.50 3.73
C ALA A 289 -23.95 -11.35 2.95
N ALA A 290 -22.75 -10.93 3.35
CA ALA A 290 -21.99 -9.86 2.71
C ALA A 290 -20.92 -10.35 1.69
N ASN A 291 -20.25 -11.49 1.95
CA ASN A 291 -18.99 -11.86 1.28
C ASN A 291 -18.85 -13.33 0.81
N GLY A 292 -19.88 -14.18 0.89
CA GLY A 292 -19.87 -15.46 0.15
C GLY A 292 -18.89 -16.56 0.62
N GLY A 293 -18.38 -16.55 1.85
CA GLY A 293 -17.57 -17.65 2.40
C GLY A 293 -16.80 -17.25 3.66
N ALA A 294 -16.51 -18.19 4.56
CA ALA A 294 -15.75 -17.95 5.79
C ALA A 294 -14.23 -18.09 5.51
N GLY A 295 -13.44 -17.12 5.96
CA GLY A 295 -11.97 -17.21 5.99
C GLY A 295 -11.22 -16.56 4.83
N GLN A 296 -11.82 -15.67 4.04
CA GLN A 296 -11.08 -14.96 2.99
C GLN A 296 -11.26 -13.45 3.11
N GLN A 297 -10.23 -12.75 3.61
CA GLN A 297 -10.11 -11.32 3.38
C GLN A 297 -9.73 -11.09 1.91
N LEU A 298 -10.74 -11.03 1.05
CA LEU A 298 -10.57 -10.55 -0.32
C LEU A 298 -10.64 -9.02 -0.29
N ASN A 299 -9.50 -8.36 -0.09
CA ASN A 299 -9.39 -6.92 -0.35
C ASN A 299 -9.28 -6.68 -1.86
N THR A 300 -10.31 -7.03 -2.65
CA THR A 300 -10.41 -6.65 -4.06
C THR A 300 -10.79 -5.18 -4.17
N MET A 301 -9.85 -4.34 -4.57
CA MET A 301 -10.12 -2.93 -4.83
C MET A 301 -10.04 -2.65 -6.32
N LEU A 302 -11.19 -2.43 -6.97
CA LEU A 302 -11.24 -1.94 -8.35
C LEU A 302 -11.57 -0.46 -8.35
N TRP A 303 -10.67 0.37 -8.87
CA TRP A 303 -10.94 1.80 -9.02
C TRP A 303 -10.54 2.31 -10.40
N LEU A 304 -11.28 3.32 -10.87
CA LEU A 304 -11.10 3.96 -12.16
C LEU A 304 -10.81 5.45 -11.95
N LYS A 305 -9.64 5.90 -12.39
CA LYS A 305 -9.31 7.32 -12.44
C LYS A 305 -9.45 7.84 -13.86
N VAL A 306 -10.23 8.91 -14.01
CA VAL A 306 -10.31 9.72 -15.22
C VAL A 306 -9.85 11.13 -14.87
N LYS A 307 -8.73 11.58 -15.44
CA LYS A 307 -8.26 12.98 -15.31
C LYS A 307 -8.19 13.61 -16.70
N LEU A 308 -8.94 14.71 -16.85
CA LEU A 308 -8.93 15.57 -18.03
C LEU A 308 -8.17 16.85 -17.68
N GLN A 309 -7.15 17.19 -18.45
CA GLN A 309 -6.38 18.42 -18.30
C GLN A 309 -6.29 19.13 -19.65
N VAL A 310 -6.68 20.41 -19.66
CA VAL A 310 -6.50 21.28 -20.84
C VAL A 310 -5.12 21.90 -20.74
N ILE A 311 -4.27 21.60 -21.71
CA ILE A 311 -2.95 22.20 -21.86
C ILE A 311 -3.15 23.44 -22.73
N ASN A 312 -3.24 24.62 -22.11
CA ASN A 312 -3.19 25.87 -22.86
C ASN A 312 -1.75 26.07 -23.34
N ILE A 313 -1.48 25.73 -24.60
CA ILE A 313 -0.27 26.16 -25.28
C ILE A 313 -0.45 27.65 -25.62
N LEU A 314 -0.16 28.53 -24.66
CA LEU A 314 0.15 29.91 -24.98
C LEU A 314 1.53 29.91 -25.65
N GLN A 315 1.52 29.83 -26.98
CA GLN A 315 2.67 30.19 -27.79
C GLN A 315 3.03 31.67 -27.52
N ILE A 316 4.25 31.90 -27.05
CA ILE A 316 5.01 33.12 -27.36
C ILE A 316 5.89 32.79 -28.56
#